data_AF-A0A368GB20-F1
#
_entry.id   AF-A0A368GB20-F1
#
_cell.length_a   1.000
_cell.length_b   1.000
_cell.length_c   1.000
_cell.angle_alpha   90.00
_cell.angle_beta   90.00
_cell.angle_gamma   90.00
#
_symmetry.space_group_name_H-M   'P 1'
#
loop_
_entity.id
_entity.type
_entity.pdbx_description
1 polymer ?
#
loop_
_entity_poly.entity_id
_entity_poly.type
_entity_poly.pdbx_seq_one_letter_code
_entity_poly.pdbx_strand_id
1 'polypeptide(L)'
;MERISETRRATQFIGYGQLLVIGLFTITLLFFYGKQLNGGLPADHWLANAGGRYITSLLTAVSLQLSLVLMMLHGVRSQRRSFLLPFIIFASFAVFLAFIQVSSDLVAASQSRVGASSGPQLLSHVIGMCVHVWCVAVVWRCYCYLGDKKVAEQIGEQLQATSLAFAYEYTQPPPYADTIEKSPLTIA
;
A
#
# COMPACT_ATOMS: atom_id res chain seq x y z
N MET A 1 6.04 21.82 -4.11
CA MET A 1 6.81 20.65 -3.63
C MET A 1 6.42 20.20 -2.21
N GLU A 2 5.91 21.06 -1.33
CA GLU A 2 5.53 20.68 0.06
C GLU A 2 4.54 19.52 0.17
N ARG A 3 3.39 19.58 -0.52
CA ARG A 3 2.36 18.50 -0.49
C ARG A 3 2.88 17.10 -0.89
N ILE A 4 3.97 17.05 -1.66
CA ILE A 4 4.63 15.83 -2.13
C ILE A 4 5.37 15.14 -0.98
N SER A 5 6.05 15.95 -0.16
CA SER A 5 6.76 15.46 1.01
C SER A 5 5.77 14.98 2.08
N GLU A 6 4.65 15.67 2.24
CA GLU A 6 3.66 15.40 3.29
C GLU A 6 2.95 14.07 3.07
N THR A 7 2.46 13.78 1.86
CA THR A 7 1.77 12.52 1.55
C THR A 7 2.72 11.33 1.68
N ARG A 8 3.96 11.44 1.17
CA ARG A 8 4.97 10.38 1.33
C ARG A 8 5.36 10.18 2.79
N ARG A 9 5.53 11.26 3.56
CA ARG A 9 5.86 11.22 4.98
C ARG A 9 4.73 10.60 5.79
N ALA A 10 3.47 10.92 5.47
CA ALA A 10 2.29 10.32 6.07
C ALA A 10 2.22 8.80 5.81
N THR A 11 2.44 8.34 4.57
CA THR A 11 2.50 6.91 4.25
C THR A 11 3.65 6.19 4.97
N GLN A 12 4.81 6.84 5.10
CA GLN A 12 5.93 6.30 5.88
C GLN A 12 5.58 6.17 7.36
N PHE A 13 4.95 7.19 7.97
CA PHE A 13 4.50 7.13 9.36
C PHE A 13 3.51 5.99 9.60
N ILE A 14 2.57 5.76 8.68
CA ILE A 14 1.66 4.60 8.75
C ILE A 14 2.44 3.29 8.69
N GLY A 15 3.42 3.18 7.77
CA GLY A 15 4.27 1.99 7.67
C GLY A 15 5.07 1.72 8.95
N TYR A 16 5.68 2.76 9.54
CA TYR A 16 6.39 2.65 10.82
C TYR A 16 5.46 2.32 11.99
N GLY A 17 4.26 2.91 12.03
CA GLY A 17 3.24 2.57 13.01
C GLY A 17 2.82 1.10 12.91
N GLN A 18 2.60 0.59 11.70
CA GLN A 18 2.26 -0.82 11.49
C GLN A 18 3.41 -1.75 11.87
N LEU A 19 4.67 -1.39 11.61
CA LEU A 19 5.84 -2.15 12.08
C LEU A 19 5.92 -2.19 13.61
N LEU A 20 5.64 -1.07 14.29
CA LEU A 20 5.64 -1.02 15.75
C LEU A 20 4.56 -1.96 16.33
N VAL A 21 3.35 -1.91 15.79
CA VAL A 21 2.24 -2.78 16.22
C VAL A 21 2.57 -4.26 16.00
N ILE A 22 3.08 -4.62 14.81
CA ILE A 22 3.51 -5.99 14.51
C ILE A 22 4.65 -6.42 15.44
N GLY A 23 5.61 -5.53 15.71
CA GLY A 23 6.73 -5.79 16.62
C GLY A 23 6.25 -6.08 18.04
N LEU A 24 5.39 -5.23 18.60
CA LEU A 24 4.78 -5.46 19.92
C LEU A 24 4.00 -6.77 19.96
N PHE A 25 3.16 -7.02 18.96
CA PHE A 25 2.39 -8.26 18.85
C PHE A 25 3.29 -9.51 18.80
N THR A 26 4.39 -9.46 18.05
CA THR A 26 5.35 -10.56 17.93
C THR A 26 6.08 -10.80 19.25
N ILE A 27 6.47 -9.75 19.97
CA ILE A 27 7.09 -9.85 21.30
C ILE A 27 6.11 -10.50 22.29
N THR A 28 4.84 -10.06 22.29
CA THR A 28 3.80 -10.65 23.14
C THR A 28 3.61 -12.14 22.85
N LEU A 29 3.54 -12.52 21.57
CA LEU A 29 3.43 -13.93 21.18
C LEU A 29 4.65 -14.75 21.59
N LEU A 30 5.85 -14.20 21.42
CA LEU A 30 7.09 -14.87 21.82
C LEU A 30 7.12 -15.11 23.34
N PHE A 31 6.67 -14.13 24.13
CA PHE A 31 6.56 -14.26 25.57
C PHE A 31 5.60 -15.40 25.98
N PHE A 32 4.40 -15.45 25.39
CA PHE A 32 3.45 -16.52 25.68
C PHE A 32 3.94 -17.88 25.17
N TYR A 33 4.53 -17.94 23.98
CA TYR A 33 5.11 -19.18 23.46
C TYR A 33 6.25 -19.70 24.35
N GLY A 34 7.11 -18.82 24.85
CA GLY A 34 8.14 -19.19 25.83
C GLY A 34 7.55 -19.71 27.14
N LYS A 35 6.46 -19.11 27.64
CA LYS A 35 5.73 -19.65 28.79
C LYS A 35 5.12 -21.02 28.51
N GLN A 36 4.71 -21.30 27.28
CA GLN A 36 4.05 -22.56 26.89
C GLN A 36 5.05 -23.70 26.95
N LEU A 37 6.26 -23.47 26.42
CA LEU A 37 7.36 -24.44 26.47
C LEU A 37 7.78 -24.76 27.92
N ASN A 38 7.72 -23.77 28.81
CA ASN A 38 8.03 -23.94 30.23
C ASN A 38 6.86 -24.49 31.06
N GLY A 39 5.71 -24.81 30.44
CA GLY A 39 4.52 -25.32 31.12
C GLY A 39 3.86 -24.31 32.07
N GLY A 40 4.20 -23.02 31.97
CA GLY A 40 3.71 -21.96 32.86
C GLY A 40 2.42 -21.29 32.39
N LEU A 41 1.72 -21.88 31.42
CA LEU A 41 0.51 -21.35 30.82
C LEU A 41 -0.74 -22.08 31.37
N PRO A 42 -1.77 -21.35 31.82
CA PRO A 42 -3.03 -21.95 32.23
C PRO A 42 -3.66 -22.79 31.11
N ALA A 43 -4.28 -23.92 31.46
CA ALA A 43 -4.87 -24.87 30.50
C ALA A 43 -6.06 -24.28 29.70
N ASP A 44 -6.69 -23.24 30.23
CA ASP A 44 -7.77 -22.47 29.62
C ASP A 44 -7.25 -21.37 28.66
N HIS A 45 -5.94 -21.14 28.61
CA HIS A 45 -5.39 -20.15 27.71
C HIS A 45 -5.48 -20.63 26.25
N TRP A 46 -5.93 -19.75 25.36
CA TRP A 46 -6.14 -20.08 23.94
C TRP A 46 -4.89 -20.67 23.26
N LEU A 47 -3.69 -20.22 23.66
CA LEU A 47 -2.42 -20.74 23.13
C LEU A 47 -2.09 -22.15 23.64
N ALA A 48 -2.58 -22.52 24.84
CA ALA A 48 -2.40 -23.85 25.40
C ALA A 48 -3.28 -24.89 24.67
N ASN A 49 -4.46 -24.45 24.18
CA ASN A 49 -5.35 -25.25 23.33
C ASN A 49 -5.11 -25.04 21.82
N ALA A 50 -4.20 -24.14 21.43
CA ALA A 50 -3.90 -23.90 20.02
C ALA A 50 -3.05 -25.04 19.47
N GLY A 51 -3.67 -25.92 18.68
CA GLY A 51 -2.92 -26.96 17.96
C GLY A 51 -1.84 -26.38 17.04
N GLY A 52 -0.80 -27.16 16.74
CA GLY A 52 0.36 -26.68 15.96
C GLY A 52 0.03 -26.03 14.60
N ARG A 53 -1.12 -26.38 14.00
CA ARG A 53 -1.65 -25.76 12.78
C ARG A 53 -2.08 -24.29 12.97
N TYR A 54 -2.61 -23.93 14.13
CA TYR A 54 -2.97 -22.54 14.43
C TYR A 54 -1.72 -21.68 14.58
N ILE A 55 -0.72 -22.19 15.30
CA ILE A 55 0.56 -21.48 15.52
C ILE A 55 1.28 -21.24 14.19
N THR A 56 1.37 -22.23 13.32
CA THR A 56 2.00 -22.08 11.99
C THR A 56 1.24 -21.13 11.09
N SER A 57 -0.10 -21.16 11.12
CA SER A 57 -0.94 -20.23 10.36
C SER A 57 -0.74 -18.79 10.85
N LEU A 58 -0.63 -18.60 12.17
CA LEU A 58 -0.39 -17.30 12.79
C LEU A 58 1.01 -16.75 12.42
N LEU A 59 2.05 -17.58 12.51
CA LEU A 59 3.41 -17.22 12.07
C LEU A 59 3.45 -16.84 10.60
N THR A 60 2.75 -17.59 9.75
CA THR A 60 2.65 -17.30 8.31
C THR A 60 1.95 -15.97 8.06
N ALA A 61 0.84 -15.70 8.76
CA ALA A 61 0.10 -14.45 8.66
C ALA A 61 0.97 -13.24 9.08
N VAL A 62 1.68 -13.33 10.20
CA VAL A 62 2.59 -12.27 10.67
C VAL A 62 3.74 -12.06 9.69
N SER A 63 4.32 -13.14 9.15
CA SER A 63 5.40 -13.05 8.17
C SER A 63 4.96 -12.39 6.86
N LEU A 64 3.76 -12.73 6.37
CA LEU A 64 3.16 -12.08 5.21
C LEU A 64 2.86 -10.61 5.46
N GLN A 65 2.34 -10.27 6.63
CA GLN A 65 2.03 -8.88 6.94
C GLN A 65 3.30 -8.03 7.07
N LEU A 66 4.38 -8.60 7.62
CA LEU A 66 5.68 -7.96 7.71
C LEU A 66 6.30 -7.75 6.32
N SER A 67 6.25 -8.75 5.43
CA SER A 67 6.77 -8.62 4.07
C SER A 67 6.03 -7.56 3.27
N LEU A 68 4.69 -7.49 3.38
CA LEU A 68 3.87 -6.47 2.73
C LEU A 68 4.19 -5.05 3.21
N VAL A 69 4.40 -4.87 4.52
CA VAL A 69 4.75 -3.55 5.09
C VAL A 69 6.15 -3.11 4.66
N LEU A 70 7.11 -4.03 4.64
CA LEU A 70 8.45 -3.76 4.14
C LEU A 70 8.43 -3.42 2.65
N MET A 71 7.65 -4.14 1.85
CA MET A 71 7.47 -3.87 0.43
C MET A 71 6.86 -2.48 0.20
N MET A 72 5.87 -2.09 1.00
CA MET A 72 5.29 -0.74 0.97
C MET A 72 6.33 0.34 1.33
N LEU A 73 7.06 0.19 2.44
CA LEU A 73 8.10 1.14 2.88
C LEU A 73 9.22 1.28 1.84
N HIS A 74 9.66 0.16 1.28
CA HIS A 74 10.63 0.15 0.20
C HIS A 74 10.07 0.81 -1.07
N GLY A 75 8.80 0.56 -1.41
CA GLY A 75 8.12 1.19 -2.54
C GLY A 75 8.04 2.71 -2.43
N VAL A 76 7.76 3.24 -1.24
CA VAL A 76 7.72 4.70 -0.97
C VAL A 76 9.12 5.32 -1.01
N ARG A 77 10.16 4.59 -0.56
CA ARG A 77 11.56 5.02 -0.68
C ARG A 77 12.05 5.01 -2.13
N SER A 78 11.80 3.92 -2.85
CA SER A 78 12.21 3.68 -4.23
C SER A 78 11.33 4.41 -5.27
N GLN A 79 10.27 5.11 -4.84
CA GLN A 79 9.28 5.77 -5.71
C GLN A 79 8.66 4.84 -6.77
N ARG A 80 8.55 3.54 -6.45
CA ARG A 80 8.01 2.52 -7.36
C ARG A 80 6.59 2.13 -6.94
N ARG A 81 5.60 2.66 -7.66
CA ARG A 81 4.16 2.43 -7.38
C ARG A 81 3.76 0.95 -7.31
N SER A 82 4.41 0.08 -8.08
CA SER A 82 4.05 -1.35 -8.16
C SER A 82 4.23 -2.08 -6.83
N PHE A 83 5.13 -1.61 -5.95
CA PHE A 83 5.34 -2.19 -4.62
C PHE A 83 4.24 -1.82 -3.61
N LEU A 84 3.45 -0.77 -3.88
CA LEU A 84 2.32 -0.37 -3.01
C LEU A 84 1.05 -1.17 -3.33
N LEU A 85 0.91 -1.64 -4.57
CA LEU A 85 -0.27 -2.34 -5.07
C LEU A 85 -0.61 -3.62 -4.28
N PRO A 86 0.32 -4.56 -4.01
CA PRO A 86 -0.02 -5.76 -3.25
C PRO A 86 -0.47 -5.45 -1.81
N PHE A 87 0.09 -4.40 -1.19
CA PHE A 87 -0.37 -3.93 0.11
C PHE A 87 -1.80 -3.38 0.05
N ILE A 88 -2.12 -2.57 -0.97
CA ILE A 88 -3.48 -2.04 -1.17
C ILE A 88 -4.50 -3.16 -1.37
N ILE A 89 -4.19 -4.16 -2.19
CA ILE A 89 -5.08 -5.31 -2.43
C ILE A 89 -5.32 -6.04 -1.10
N PHE A 90 -4.26 -6.40 -0.38
CA PHE A 90 -4.39 -7.10 0.90
C PHE A 90 -5.20 -6.29 1.92
N ALA A 91 -4.93 -4.98 2.02
CA ALA A 91 -5.65 -4.11 2.93
C ALA A 91 -7.13 -3.94 2.54
N SER A 92 -7.47 -3.99 1.25
CA SER A 92 -8.87 -3.96 0.79
C SER A 92 -9.64 -5.22 1.22
N PHE A 93 -9.01 -6.40 1.14
CA PHE A 93 -9.58 -7.63 1.68
C PHE A 93 -9.75 -7.55 3.21
N ALA A 94 -8.78 -6.99 3.92
CA ALA A 94 -8.89 -6.81 5.37
C ALA A 94 -10.07 -5.91 5.76
N VAL A 95 -10.29 -4.80 5.03
CA VAL A 95 -11.46 -3.93 5.23
C VAL A 95 -12.77 -4.68 4.98
N PHE A 96 -12.82 -5.49 3.91
CA PHE A 96 -14.01 -6.29 3.60
C PHE A 96 -14.33 -7.32 4.70
N LEU A 97 -13.31 -8.01 5.22
CA LEU A 97 -13.49 -8.95 6.33
C LEU A 97 -13.91 -8.23 7.63
N ALA A 98 -13.35 -7.05 7.91
CA ALA A 98 -13.76 -6.23 9.04
C ALA A 98 -15.23 -5.79 8.94
N PHE A 99 -15.69 -5.47 7.73
CA PHE A 99 -17.11 -5.14 7.48
C PHE A 99 -18.03 -6.34 7.74
N ILE A 100 -17.65 -7.54 7.27
CA ILE A 100 -18.39 -8.77 7.55
C ILE A 100 -18.48 -9.02 9.06
N GLN A 101 -17.36 -8.84 9.76
CA GLN A 101 -17.28 -9.03 11.21
C GLN A 101 -18.22 -8.06 11.96
N VAL A 102 -18.12 -6.76 11.68
CA VAL A 102 -19.00 -5.73 12.27
C VAL A 102 -20.47 -6.02 11.98
N SER A 103 -20.79 -6.45 10.75
CA SER A 103 -22.16 -6.79 10.35
C SER A 103 -22.69 -8.01 11.12
N SER A 104 -21.85 -9.05 11.27
CA SER A 104 -22.20 -10.24 12.05
C SER A 104 -22.42 -9.89 13.53
N ASP A 105 -21.56 -9.06 14.10
CA ASP A 105 -21.67 -8.61 15.49
C ASP A 105 -22.93 -7.79 15.73
N LEU A 106 -23.32 -6.94 14.77
CA LEU A 106 -24.55 -6.16 14.82
C LEU A 106 -25.81 -7.05 14.76
N VAL A 107 -25.81 -8.07 13.90
CA VAL A 107 -26.92 -9.04 13.81
C VAL A 107 -26.99 -9.91 15.07
N ALA A 108 -25.86 -10.32 15.63
CA ALA A 108 -25.82 -11.06 16.89
C ALA A 108 -26.37 -10.23 18.06
N ALA A 109 -26.02 -8.95 18.11
CA ALA A 109 -26.51 -8.00 19.10
C ALA A 109 -28.02 -7.73 18.94
N SER A 110 -28.52 -7.53 17.72
CA SER A 110 -29.94 -7.29 17.47
C SER A 110 -30.83 -8.48 17.82
N GLN A 111 -30.30 -9.70 17.65
CA GLN A 111 -31.00 -10.93 18.00
C GLN A 111 -30.86 -11.35 19.47
N SER A 112 -30.19 -10.52 20.30
CA SER A 112 -29.94 -10.81 21.73
C SER A 112 -29.36 -12.22 21.96
N ARG A 113 -28.51 -12.70 21.03
CA ARG A 113 -27.94 -14.05 21.13
C ARG A 113 -26.99 -14.14 22.33
N VAL A 114 -26.95 -15.30 22.97
CA VAL A 114 -25.92 -15.62 23.97
C VAL A 114 -24.56 -15.51 23.28
N GLY A 115 -23.69 -14.61 23.76
CA GLY A 115 -22.41 -14.27 23.12
C GLY A 115 -22.45 -13.06 22.18
N ALA A 116 -23.53 -12.28 22.17
CA ALA A 116 -23.59 -11.00 21.48
C ALA A 116 -22.44 -10.06 21.92
N SER A 117 -21.88 -9.32 20.96
CA SER A 117 -20.85 -8.33 21.24
C SER A 117 -21.41 -7.27 22.19
N SER A 118 -20.65 -6.95 23.24
CA SER A 118 -21.00 -5.84 24.13
C SER A 118 -20.93 -4.52 23.37
N GLY A 119 -21.73 -3.51 23.74
CA GLY A 119 -21.69 -2.18 23.11
C GLY A 119 -20.28 -1.59 22.92
N PRO A 120 -19.38 -1.69 23.93
CA PRO A 120 -17.98 -1.27 23.80
C PRO A 120 -17.17 -2.09 22.79
N GLN A 121 -17.48 -3.38 22.65
CA GLN A 121 -16.81 -4.28 21.70
C GLN A 121 -17.26 -4.00 20.26
N LEU A 122 -18.56 -3.76 20.04
CA LEU A 122 -19.04 -3.32 18.73
C LEU A 122 -18.36 -1.99 18.33
N LEU A 123 -18.26 -1.05 19.28
CA LEU A 123 -17.63 0.25 19.06
C LEU A 123 -16.13 0.10 18.74
N SER A 124 -15.42 -0.82 19.39
CA SER A 124 -14.01 -1.10 19.07
C SER A 124 -13.83 -1.73 17.69
N HIS A 125 -14.72 -2.62 17.26
CA HIS A 125 -14.71 -3.18 15.90
C HIS A 125 -14.99 -2.11 14.82
N VAL A 126 -15.93 -1.20 15.08
CA VAL A 126 -16.23 -0.07 14.17
C VAL A 126 -15.04 0.88 14.06
N ILE A 127 -14.43 1.27 15.19
CA ILE A 127 -13.23 2.12 15.19
C ILE A 127 -12.09 1.42 14.43
N GLY A 128 -11.86 0.13 14.68
CA GLY A 128 -10.85 -0.65 13.97
C GLY A 128 -11.06 -0.65 12.45
N MET A 129 -12.30 -0.84 12.00
CA MET A 129 -12.66 -0.75 10.59
C MET A 129 -12.37 0.65 10.01
N CYS A 130 -12.76 1.72 10.72
CA CYS A 130 -12.46 3.09 10.29
C CYS A 130 -10.96 3.36 10.14
N VAL A 131 -10.15 2.83 11.06
CA VAL A 131 -8.68 2.94 10.97
C VAL A 131 -8.14 2.19 9.75
N HIS A 132 -8.63 0.99 9.45
CA HIS A 132 -8.23 0.26 8.24
C HIS A 132 -8.60 1.02 6.96
N VAL A 133 -9.81 1.57 6.88
CA VAL A 133 -10.26 2.39 5.74
C VAL A 133 -9.38 3.64 5.59
N TRP A 134 -9.05 4.31 6.69
CA TRP A 134 -8.16 5.46 6.68
C TRP A 134 -6.77 5.11 6.15
N CYS A 135 -6.19 4.01 6.62
CA CYS A 135 -4.91 3.52 6.14
C CYS A 135 -4.94 3.26 4.63
N VAL A 136 -5.95 2.56 4.12
CA VAL A 136 -6.12 2.32 2.67
C VAL A 136 -6.22 3.65 1.91
N ALA A 137 -7.02 4.60 2.39
CA ALA A 137 -7.17 5.90 1.74
C ALA A 137 -5.85 6.66 1.62
N VAL A 138 -5.01 6.66 2.66
CA VAL A 138 -3.70 7.33 2.63
C VAL A 138 -2.73 6.63 1.68
N VAL A 139 -2.65 5.30 1.70
CA VAL A 139 -1.77 4.55 0.77
C VAL A 139 -2.26 4.68 -0.67
N TRP A 140 -3.57 4.67 -0.89
CA TRP A 140 -4.20 4.89 -2.20
C TRP A 140 -3.86 6.27 -2.77
N ARG A 141 -3.97 7.33 -1.96
CA ARG A 141 -3.55 8.69 -2.33
C ARG A 141 -2.08 8.72 -2.76
N CYS A 142 -1.20 8.02 -2.02
CA CYS A 142 0.21 7.91 -2.37
C CYS A 142 0.44 7.15 -3.69
N TYR A 143 -0.34 6.09 -3.93
CA TYR A 143 -0.28 5.30 -5.16
C TYR A 143 -0.69 6.11 -6.41
N CYS A 144 -1.83 6.81 -6.36
CA CYS A 144 -2.28 7.69 -7.45
C CYS A 144 -1.25 8.78 -7.74
N TYR A 145 -0.74 9.41 -6.68
CA TYR A 145 0.28 10.45 -6.80
C TYR A 145 1.56 9.97 -7.51
N LEU A 146 2.07 8.78 -7.16
CA LEU A 146 3.22 8.16 -7.85
C LEU A 146 2.92 7.82 -9.31
N GLY A 147 1.64 7.60 -9.66
CA GLY A 147 1.18 7.45 -11.03
C GLY A 147 1.24 8.77 -11.81
N ASP A 148 0.60 9.81 -11.28
CA ASP A 148 0.54 11.13 -11.91
C ASP A 148 1.92 11.74 -12.12
N LYS A 149 2.84 11.52 -11.15
CA LYS A 149 4.23 11.97 -11.27
C LYS A 149 4.92 11.40 -12.52
N LYS A 150 4.73 10.10 -12.81
CA LYS A 150 5.35 9.46 -13.99
C LYS A 150 4.78 9.99 -15.29
N VAL A 151 3.48 10.29 -15.32
CA VAL A 151 2.84 10.89 -16.49
C VAL A 151 3.41 12.29 -16.74
N ALA A 152 3.57 13.09 -15.68
CA ALA A 152 4.16 14.42 -15.79
C ALA A 152 5.63 14.39 -16.26
N GLU A 153 6.43 13.42 -15.77
CA GLU A 153 7.81 13.21 -16.25
C GLU A 153 7.83 12.86 -17.74
N GLN A 154 6.95 11.96 -18.20
CA GLN A 154 6.86 11.59 -19.61
C GLN A 154 6.46 12.76 -20.52
N ILE A 155 5.51 13.59 -20.09
CA ILE A 155 5.12 14.80 -20.83
C ILE A 155 6.30 15.79 -20.88
N GLY A 156 7.05 15.94 -19.78
CA GLY A 156 8.25 16.78 -19.75
C GLY A 156 9.33 16.29 -20.71
N GLU A 157 9.61 14.99 -20.73
CA GLU A 157 10.57 14.39 -21.67
C GLU A 157 10.12 14.56 -23.13
N GLN A 158 8.83 14.37 -23.41
CA GLN A 158 8.26 14.62 -24.74
C GLN A 158 8.41 16.09 -25.14
N LEU A 159 8.07 17.04 -24.26
CA LEU A 159 8.22 18.48 -24.52
C LEU A 159 9.68 18.86 -24.73
N GLN A 160 10.61 18.29 -23.97
CA GLN A 160 12.04 18.55 -24.14
C GLN A 160 12.55 17.98 -25.47
N ALA A 161 12.21 16.74 -25.82
CA ALA A 161 12.54 16.13 -27.11
C ALA A 161 11.95 16.94 -28.27
N THR A 162 10.72 17.41 -28.14
CA THR A 162 10.07 18.30 -29.11
C THR A 162 10.78 19.66 -29.19
N SER A 163 11.17 20.26 -28.07
CA SER A 163 11.90 21.53 -28.06
C SER A 163 13.28 21.41 -28.73
N LEU A 164 13.97 20.28 -28.55
CA LEU A 164 15.24 19.98 -29.22
C LEU A 164 15.04 19.73 -30.71
N ALA A 165 13.92 19.12 -31.10
CA ALA A 165 13.56 18.94 -32.51
C ALA A 165 13.20 20.27 -33.22
N PHE A 166 12.70 21.27 -32.48
CA PHE A 166 12.37 22.60 -32.99
C PHE A 166 13.47 23.65 -32.75
N ALA A 167 14.53 23.33 -32.02
CA ALA A 167 15.74 24.13 -31.94
C ALA A 167 16.51 23.98 -33.26
N TYR A 168 16.04 24.67 -34.30
CA TYR A 168 16.71 24.71 -35.58
C TYR A 168 17.94 25.63 -35.48
N GLU A 169 19.11 25.06 -35.67
CA GLU A 169 20.32 25.83 -35.92
C GLU A 169 20.19 26.47 -37.32
N TYR A 170 19.95 27.77 -37.40
CA TYR A 170 19.77 28.50 -38.67
C TYR A 170 21.00 28.48 -39.60
N THR A 171 22.12 27.91 -39.16
CA THR A 171 23.39 27.84 -39.90
C THR A 171 23.46 26.67 -40.87
N GLN A 172 22.59 25.66 -40.76
CA GLN A 172 22.58 24.51 -41.67
C GLN A 172 21.19 24.40 -42.35
N PRO A 173 21.12 24.39 -43.69
CA PRO A 173 19.85 24.33 -44.39
C PRO A 173 19.15 22.99 -44.09
N PRO A 174 17.80 22.99 -44.09
CA PRO A 174 17.05 21.79 -43.75
C PRO A 174 17.39 20.59 -44.64
N PRO A 175 17.30 19.34 -44.16
CA PRO A 175 17.64 18.12 -44.92
C PRO A 175 16.88 17.95 -46.24
N TYR A 176 15.73 18.62 -46.40
CA TYR A 176 14.93 18.64 -47.62
C TYR A 176 15.36 19.75 -48.61
N ALA A 177 16.28 20.64 -48.24
CA ALA A 177 16.85 21.64 -49.14
C ALA A 177 17.59 20.98 -50.32
N ASP A 178 18.17 19.80 -50.11
CA ASP A 178 18.86 19.02 -51.16
C ASP A 178 17.90 18.19 -52.03
N THR A 179 16.61 18.12 -51.67
CA THR A 179 15.59 17.37 -52.44
C THR A 179 14.84 18.22 -53.47
N ILE A 180 15.11 19.54 -53.51
CA ILE A 180 14.59 20.40 -54.57
C ILE A 180 15.48 20.20 -55.81
N GLU A 181 15.14 19.22 -56.65
CA GLU A 181 15.67 19.16 -58.01
C GLU A 181 15.38 20.49 -58.71
N LYS A 182 16.44 21.29 -58.94
CA LYS A 182 16.38 22.45 -59.82
C LYS A 182 16.23 21.93 -61.25
N SER A 183 15.01 21.64 -61.68
CA SER A 183 14.70 21.48 -63.10
C SER A 183 15.04 22.81 -63.81
N PRO A 184 15.96 22.82 -64.80
CA PRO A 184 16.16 24.01 -65.60
C PRO A 184 14.89 24.28 -66.41
N LEU A 185 14.34 25.48 -66.28
CA LEU A 185 13.33 26.00 -67.20
C LEU A 185 13.98 26.11 -68.59
N THR A 186 13.79 25.08 -69.42
CA THR A 186 14.08 25.15 -70.85
C THR A 186 13.08 26.14 -71.45
N ILE A 187 13.54 27.36 -71.71
CA ILE A 187 12.83 28.31 -72.55
C ILE A 187 13.07 27.84 -73.99
N ALA A 188 11.99 27.46 -74.68
CA ALA A 188 11.93 27.28 -76.13
C ALA A 188 10.79 28.14 -76.66
#